data_AF-A0A0R3SYH3-F1
#
_entry.id   AF-A0A0R3SYH3-F1
#
_cell.length_a   1.000
_cell.length_b   1.000
_cell.length_c   1.000
_cell.angle_alpha   90.00
_cell.angle_beta   90.00
_cell.angle_gamma   90.00
#
_symmetry.space_group_name_H-M   'P 1'
#
loop_
_entity.id
_entity.type
_entity.pdbx_description
1 polymer ?
#
loop_
_entity_poly.entity_id
_entity_poly.type
_entity_poly.pdbx_seq_one_letter_code
_entity_poly.pdbx_strand_id
1 'polypeptide(L)'
;MAPPQETCLAETAIEDRQAQNDKAASHLMCNIAIADITKINVDDFVKQITLIDMSYFGVIKRSEFLSLKWNGRDKKIYAPNIVESTKWFNRVNFWVQKEILKYHAVNKRTEVLSYFIKLAKRLVEVNNLYSAMSIISALQVECIYRLRLTWSGLGHRERAAYRRLEELFGQQENCRLLREHTASMRLPGIPYLGE
;
A
#
# COMPACT_ATOMS: atom_id res chain seq x y z
N MET A 1 35.49 -9.59 43.38
CA MET A 1 34.10 -9.06 43.39
C MET A 1 34.15 -7.62 42.95
N ALA A 2 33.86 -7.32 41.68
CA ALA A 2 33.67 -5.93 41.23
C ALA A 2 32.30 -5.43 41.74
N PRO A 3 32.16 -4.15 42.13
CA PRO A 3 30.99 -3.66 42.84
C PRO A 3 29.78 -3.49 41.90
N PRO A 4 28.54 -3.59 42.42
CA PRO A 4 27.28 -3.55 41.66
C PRO A 4 26.94 -2.17 41.03
N GLN A 5 27.86 -1.21 41.05
CA GLN A 5 27.62 0.16 40.57
C GLN A 5 28.01 0.36 39.09
N GLU A 6 28.99 -0.39 38.56
CA GLU A 6 29.44 -0.23 37.16
C GLU A 6 28.43 -0.79 36.14
N THR A 7 27.64 -1.80 36.53
CA THR A 7 26.62 -2.43 35.66
C THR A 7 25.41 -1.52 35.42
N CYS A 8 25.00 -0.73 36.42
CA CYS A 8 23.84 0.17 36.33
C CYS A 8 24.10 1.40 35.43
N LEU A 9 25.34 1.92 35.43
CA LEU A 9 25.75 3.03 34.56
C LEU A 9 25.86 2.60 33.08
N ALA A 10 26.19 1.33 32.83
CA ALA A 10 26.22 0.79 31.47
C ALA A 10 24.80 0.55 30.91
N GLU A 11 23.87 0.07 31.72
CA GLU A 11 22.46 -0.13 31.33
C GLU A 11 21.75 1.19 31.00
N THR A 12 21.92 2.21 31.84
CA THR A 12 21.36 3.56 31.59
C THR A 12 21.91 4.21 30.32
N ALA A 13 23.21 4.05 30.03
CA ALA A 13 23.81 4.55 28.79
C ALA A 13 23.34 3.81 27.52
N ILE A 14 22.90 2.55 27.64
CA ILE A 14 22.31 1.77 26.55
C ILE A 14 20.86 2.20 26.32
N GLU A 15 20.09 2.40 27.39
CA GLU A 15 18.71 2.92 27.32
C GLU A 15 18.64 4.33 26.70
N ASP A 16 19.57 5.21 27.09
CA ASP A 16 19.66 6.56 26.52
C ASP A 16 20.00 6.54 25.02
N ARG A 17 20.91 5.66 24.58
CA ARG A 17 21.23 5.49 23.15
C ARG A 17 20.07 4.89 22.37
N GLN A 18 19.34 3.95 22.97
CA GLN A 18 18.13 3.36 22.37
C GLN A 18 17.06 4.43 22.19
N ALA A 19 16.81 5.26 23.22
CA ALA A 19 15.87 6.37 23.17
C ALA A 19 16.28 7.45 22.15
N GLN A 20 17.58 7.75 22.03
CA GLN A 20 18.11 8.70 21.04
C GLN A 20 17.89 8.18 19.60
N ASN A 21 18.13 6.89 19.37
CA ASN A 21 17.90 6.24 18.08
C ASN A 21 16.41 6.16 17.73
N ASP A 22 15.54 5.89 18.70
CA ASP A 22 14.09 5.89 18.50
C ASP A 22 13.56 7.30 18.18
N LYS A 23 14.14 8.34 18.80
CA LYS A 23 13.86 9.75 18.47
C LYS A 23 14.35 10.12 17.08
N ALA A 24 15.56 9.69 16.69
CA ALA A 24 16.12 9.95 15.37
C ALA A 24 15.33 9.22 14.27
N ALA A 25 14.91 7.97 14.53
CA ALA A 25 14.01 7.22 13.66
C ALA A 25 12.65 7.90 13.55
N SER A 26 12.06 8.35 14.66
CA SER A 26 10.81 9.11 14.68
C SER A 26 10.91 10.43 13.90
N HIS A 27 12.03 11.16 14.05
CA HIS A 27 12.30 12.39 13.30
C HIS A 27 12.50 12.13 11.80
N LEU A 28 13.18 11.04 11.43
CA LEU A 28 13.31 10.63 10.03
C LEU A 28 11.98 10.15 9.44
N MET A 29 11.13 9.50 10.23
CA MET A 29 9.76 9.16 9.84
C MET A 29 8.87 10.39 9.69
N CYS A 30 9.13 11.46 10.44
CA CYS A 30 8.45 12.75 10.31
C CYS A 30 8.87 13.49 9.02
N ASN A 31 10.13 13.37 8.60
CA ASN A 31 10.63 14.01 7.38
C ASN A 31 10.21 13.31 6.07
N ILE A 32 9.67 12.10 6.15
CA ILE A 32 8.98 11.41 5.04
C ILE A 32 7.44 11.59 5.19
N ALA A 33 6.98 12.49 6.05
CA ALA A 33 5.59 12.94 5.97
C ALA A 33 5.50 13.91 4.78
N ILE A 34 5.01 13.43 3.64
CA ILE A 34 4.37 14.33 2.68
C ILE A 34 3.29 15.06 3.47
N ALA A 35 3.47 16.36 3.72
CA ALA A 35 2.62 17.14 4.63
C ALA A 35 1.13 17.03 4.23
N ASP A 36 0.87 16.88 2.94
CA ASP A 36 -0.44 16.61 2.36
C ASP A 36 -0.32 15.90 1.01
N ILE A 37 -0.71 14.63 0.94
CA ILE A 37 -0.66 13.83 -0.29
C ILE A 37 -1.46 14.46 -1.43
N THR A 38 -2.53 15.22 -1.13
CA THR A 38 -3.39 15.80 -2.18
C THR A 38 -2.71 16.93 -2.95
N LYS A 39 -1.52 17.37 -2.52
CA LYS A 39 -0.70 18.36 -3.22
C LYS A 39 0.22 17.75 -4.28
N ILE A 40 0.40 16.44 -4.27
CA ILE A 40 1.18 15.74 -5.30
C ILE A 40 0.29 15.55 -6.52
N ASN A 41 0.85 15.74 -7.72
CA ASN A 41 0.13 15.40 -8.94
C ASN A 41 -0.05 13.87 -9.01
N VAL A 42 -1.29 13.43 -9.28
CA VAL A 42 -1.63 12.02 -9.44
C VAL A 42 -0.72 11.32 -10.45
N ASP A 43 -0.42 11.95 -11.60
CA ASP A 43 0.44 11.34 -12.62
C ASP A 43 1.88 11.12 -12.13
N ASP A 44 2.40 12.05 -11.33
CA ASP A 44 3.74 11.91 -10.77
C ASP A 44 3.77 10.83 -9.71
N PHE A 45 2.72 10.74 -8.88
CA PHE A 45 2.57 9.65 -7.94
C PHE A 45 2.51 8.29 -8.66
N VAL A 46 1.72 8.20 -9.73
CA VAL A 46 1.60 6.98 -10.55
C VAL A 46 2.96 6.55 -11.11
N LYS A 47 3.75 7.48 -11.64
CA LYS A 47 5.11 7.16 -12.13
C LYS A 47 5.96 6.57 -11.00
N GLN A 48 5.99 7.21 -9.83
CA GLN A 48 6.82 6.76 -8.71
C GLN A 48 6.40 5.39 -8.18
N ILE A 49 5.12 5.19 -7.89
CA ILE A 49 4.64 3.90 -7.36
C ILE A 49 4.83 2.79 -8.40
N THR A 50 4.62 3.08 -9.69
CA THR A 50 4.81 2.08 -10.76
C THR A 50 6.29 1.72 -10.93
N LEU A 51 7.22 2.67 -10.81
CA LEU A 51 8.66 2.37 -10.81
C LEU A 51 9.06 1.45 -9.64
N ILE A 52 8.50 1.70 -8.46
CA ILE A 52 8.73 0.85 -7.28
C ILE A 52 8.13 -0.54 -7.49
N ASP A 53 6.87 -0.62 -7.94
CA ASP A 53 6.19 -1.89 -8.22
C ASP A 53 6.97 -2.72 -9.25
N MET A 54 7.46 -2.08 -10.31
CA MET A 54 8.30 -2.73 -11.32
C MET A 54 9.59 -3.29 -10.72
N SER A 55 10.19 -2.61 -9.73
CA SER A 55 11.41 -3.09 -9.07
C SER A 55 11.17 -4.37 -8.26
N TYR A 56 9.99 -4.52 -7.66
CA TYR A 56 9.59 -5.75 -6.97
C TYR A 56 9.18 -6.84 -7.96
N PHE A 57 8.37 -6.50 -8.96
CA PHE A 57 7.85 -7.47 -9.93
C PHE A 57 8.96 -8.04 -10.82
N GLY A 58 9.89 -7.19 -11.29
CA GLY A 58 10.94 -7.56 -12.24
C GLY A 58 11.98 -8.55 -11.71
N VAL A 59 12.08 -8.71 -10.38
CA VAL A 59 13.02 -9.66 -9.76
C VAL A 59 12.40 -11.00 -9.39
N ILE A 60 11.07 -11.14 -9.50
CA ILE A 60 10.38 -12.40 -9.18
C ILE A 60 10.75 -13.47 -10.19
N LYS A 61 11.26 -14.60 -9.71
CA LYS A 61 11.64 -15.73 -10.56
C LYS A 61 10.45 -16.65 -10.80
N ARG A 62 10.36 -17.21 -12.02
CA ARG A 62 9.37 -18.25 -12.35
C ARG A 62 9.39 -19.43 -11.38
N SER A 63 10.57 -19.82 -10.88
CA SER A 63 10.72 -20.91 -9.91
C SER A 63 9.99 -20.66 -8.59
N GLU A 64 9.81 -19.40 -8.19
CA GLU A 64 9.08 -19.04 -6.97
C GLU A 64 7.57 -19.28 -7.13
N PHE A 65 7.03 -19.06 -8.32
CA PHE A 65 5.64 -19.43 -8.65
C PHE A 65 5.47 -20.95 -8.78
N LEU A 66 6.46 -21.65 -9.33
CA LEU A 66 6.37 -23.11 -9.45
C LEU A 66 6.50 -23.82 -8.09
N SER A 67 7.07 -23.15 -7.08
CA SER A 67 7.23 -23.76 -5.77
C SER A 67 5.93 -23.86 -4.97
N LEU A 68 4.90 -23.05 -5.29
CA LEU A 68 3.61 -22.97 -4.58
C LEU A 68 3.74 -22.72 -3.06
N LYS A 69 4.85 -22.11 -2.63
CA LYS A 69 5.23 -22.01 -1.20
C LYS A 69 5.24 -20.59 -0.65
N TRP A 70 4.69 -19.60 -1.37
CA TRP A 70 4.68 -18.20 -0.93
C TRP A 70 3.82 -17.92 0.32
N ASN A 71 2.90 -18.84 0.67
CA ASN A 71 2.08 -18.75 1.87
C ASN A 71 2.53 -19.68 3.02
N GLY A 72 3.58 -20.47 2.82
CA GLY A 72 4.07 -21.46 3.79
C GLY A 72 5.03 -20.89 4.85
N ARG A 73 5.46 -21.73 5.80
CA ARG A 73 6.48 -21.38 6.82
C ARG A 73 7.82 -21.00 6.18
N ASP A 74 8.19 -21.73 5.13
CA ASP A 74 9.46 -21.56 4.42
C ASP A 74 9.37 -20.58 3.23
N LYS A 75 8.33 -19.74 3.17
CA LYS A 75 8.08 -18.82 2.05
C LYS A 75 9.26 -17.92 1.72
N LYS A 76 10.04 -17.51 2.73
CA LYS A 76 11.25 -16.68 2.55
C LYS A 76 12.39 -17.43 1.86
N ILE A 77 12.39 -18.76 1.91
CA ILE A 77 13.39 -19.62 1.27
C ILE A 77 12.97 -19.88 -0.18
N TYR A 78 11.71 -20.27 -0.39
CA TYR A 78 11.24 -20.72 -1.70
C TYR A 78 10.69 -19.62 -2.62
N ALA A 79 10.15 -18.55 -2.05
CA ALA A 79 9.53 -17.45 -2.78
C ALA A 79 9.85 -16.07 -2.15
N PRO A 80 11.15 -15.74 -1.93
CA PRO A 80 11.55 -14.50 -1.27
C PRO A 80 11.01 -13.24 -1.96
N ASN A 81 11.05 -13.17 -3.30
CA ASN A 81 10.65 -11.97 -4.03
C ASN A 81 9.14 -11.80 -4.08
N ILE A 82 8.38 -12.91 -4.18
CA ILE A 82 6.91 -12.87 -4.03
C ILE A 82 6.56 -12.34 -2.64
N VAL A 83 7.25 -12.81 -1.59
CA VAL A 83 7.01 -12.35 -0.22
C VAL A 83 7.33 -10.86 -0.05
N GLU A 84 8.44 -10.37 -0.59
CA GLU A 84 8.77 -8.94 -0.52
C GLU A 84 7.78 -8.09 -1.33
N SER A 85 7.37 -8.54 -2.52
CA SER A 85 6.32 -7.88 -3.30
C SER A 85 5.01 -7.80 -2.49
N THR A 86 4.55 -8.90 -1.91
CA THR A 86 3.33 -8.92 -1.08
C THR A 86 3.45 -8.01 0.14
N LYS A 87 4.63 -7.91 0.78
CA LYS A 87 4.85 -6.94 1.86
C LYS A 87 4.69 -5.51 1.37
N TRP A 88 5.21 -5.19 0.19
CA TRP A 88 5.04 -3.88 -0.43
C TRP A 88 3.57 -3.58 -0.71
N PHE A 89 2.82 -4.52 -1.30
CA PHE A 89 1.37 -4.41 -1.50
C PHE A 89 0.63 -4.06 -0.21
N ASN A 90 0.93 -4.79 0.87
CA ASN A 90 0.30 -4.57 2.17
C ASN A 90 0.71 -3.22 2.77
N ARG A 91 1.97 -2.80 2.59
CA ARG A 91 2.44 -1.49 3.04
C ARG A 91 1.66 -0.37 2.36
N VAL A 92 1.47 -0.43 1.04
CA VAL A 92 0.66 0.55 0.30
C VAL A 92 -0.78 0.55 0.81
N ASN A 93 -1.38 -0.63 0.99
CA ASN A 93 -2.75 -0.77 1.48
C ASN A 93 -2.92 -0.12 2.87
N PHE A 94 -2.07 -0.45 3.85
CA PHE A 94 -2.13 0.14 5.18
C PHE A 94 -1.82 1.64 5.16
N TRP A 95 -0.91 2.09 4.30
CA TRP A 95 -0.60 3.50 4.16
C TRP A 95 -1.80 4.30 3.66
N VAL A 96 -2.55 3.80 2.67
CA VAL A 96 -3.81 4.41 2.19
C VAL A 96 -4.80 4.58 3.35
N GLN A 97 -5.01 3.53 4.14
CA GLN A 97 -5.90 3.58 5.31
C GLN A 97 -5.44 4.65 6.32
N LYS A 98 -4.13 4.68 6.63
CA LYS A 98 -3.54 5.63 7.56
C LYS A 98 -3.68 7.07 7.08
N GLU A 99 -3.43 7.35 5.80
CA GLU A 99 -3.55 8.70 5.24
C GLU A 99 -4.98 9.23 5.28
N ILE A 100 -5.98 8.37 5.06
CA ILE A 100 -7.39 8.76 5.18
C ILE A 100 -7.73 9.04 6.64
N LEU A 101 -7.36 8.12 7.55
CA LEU A 101 -7.73 8.21 8.97
C LEU A 101 -6.95 9.29 9.75
N LYS A 102 -5.83 9.79 9.20
CA LYS A 102 -5.05 10.90 9.76
C LYS A 102 -5.86 12.18 9.96
N TYR A 103 -6.89 12.42 9.14
CA TYR A 103 -7.64 13.68 9.16
C TYR A 103 -8.96 13.55 9.91
N HIS A 104 -9.11 14.36 10.96
CA HIS A 104 -10.37 14.48 11.71
C HIS A 104 -11.47 15.16 10.87
N ALA A 105 -11.13 16.24 10.17
CA ALA A 105 -12.06 17.01 9.36
C ALA A 105 -12.60 16.19 8.18
N VAL A 106 -13.93 16.05 8.10
CA VAL A 106 -14.61 15.27 7.05
C VAL A 106 -14.23 15.76 5.66
N ASN A 107 -14.24 17.07 5.43
CA ASN A 107 -13.92 17.66 4.11
C ASN A 107 -12.53 17.26 3.62
N LYS A 108 -11.52 17.31 4.51
CA LYS A 108 -10.15 16.95 4.15
C LYS A 108 -10.02 15.45 3.90
N ARG A 109 -10.68 14.62 4.72
CA ARG A 109 -10.73 13.17 4.54
C ARG A 109 -11.40 12.78 3.22
N THR A 110 -12.46 13.49 2.83
CA THR A 110 -13.14 13.32 1.53
C THR A 110 -12.22 13.68 0.36
N GLU A 111 -11.42 14.75 0.50
CA GLU A 111 -10.40 15.14 -0.50
C GLU A 111 -9.36 14.03 -0.70
N VAL A 112 -8.85 13.47 0.40
CA VAL A 112 -7.87 12.37 0.38
C VAL A 112 -8.46 11.08 -0.21
N LEU A 113 -9.70 10.74 0.17
CA LEU A 113 -10.43 9.61 -0.41
C LEU A 113 -10.62 9.79 -1.93
N SER A 114 -11.04 10.98 -2.35
CA SER A 114 -11.15 11.36 -3.77
C SER A 114 -9.81 11.24 -4.51
N TYR A 115 -8.71 11.66 -3.88
CA TYR A 115 -7.37 11.53 -4.43
C TYR A 115 -7.00 10.05 -4.68
N PHE A 116 -7.22 9.17 -3.71
CA PHE A 116 -6.93 7.73 -3.88
C PHE A 116 -7.79 7.06 -4.97
N ILE A 117 -9.06 7.47 -5.11
CA ILE A 117 -9.92 6.97 -6.21
C ILE A 117 -9.36 7.40 -7.58
N LYS A 118 -8.91 8.66 -7.71
CA LYS A 118 -8.28 9.17 -8.94
C LYS A 118 -6.97 8.45 -9.22
N LEU A 119 -6.17 8.21 -8.18
CA LEU A 119 -4.91 7.47 -8.26
C LEU A 119 -5.13 6.03 -8.74
N ALA A 120 -6.05 5.29 -8.11
CA ALA A 120 -6.39 3.93 -8.52
C ALA A 120 -6.91 3.87 -9.96
N LYS A 121 -7.78 4.81 -10.37
CA LYS A 121 -8.23 4.93 -11.76
C LYS A 121 -7.04 5.10 -12.71
N ARG A 122 -6.11 6.01 -12.39
CA ARG A 122 -4.96 6.28 -13.24
C ARG A 122 -4.00 5.09 -13.31
N LEU A 123 -3.84 4.34 -12.21
CA LEU A 123 -3.06 3.10 -12.19
C LEU A 123 -3.61 2.05 -13.14
N VAL A 124 -4.94 1.88 -13.21
CA VAL A 124 -5.58 1.00 -14.21
C VAL A 124 -5.29 1.49 -15.63
N GLU A 125 -5.38 2.80 -15.90
CA GLU A 125 -5.09 3.36 -17.23
C GLU A 125 -3.64 3.15 -17.70
N VAL A 126 -2.68 3.02 -16.76
CA VAL A 126 -1.28 2.69 -17.07
C VAL A 126 -0.95 1.21 -16.85
N ASN A 127 -1.97 0.35 -16.76
CA ASN A 127 -1.81 -1.10 -16.65
C ASN A 127 -1.08 -1.58 -15.38
N ASN A 128 -1.07 -0.77 -14.31
CA ASN A 128 -0.58 -1.18 -13.00
C ASN A 128 -1.76 -1.63 -12.13
N LEU A 129 -2.19 -2.89 -12.34
CA LEU A 129 -3.30 -3.48 -11.59
C LEU A 129 -2.90 -3.85 -10.17
N TYR A 130 -1.61 -4.06 -9.92
CA TYR A 130 -1.07 -4.43 -8.62
C TYR A 130 -1.38 -3.36 -7.56
N SER A 131 -0.91 -2.13 -7.78
CA SER A 131 -1.15 -1.03 -6.84
C SER A 131 -2.59 -0.53 -6.88
N ALA A 132 -3.26 -0.60 -8.03
CA ALA A 132 -4.68 -0.27 -8.12
C ALA A 132 -5.51 -1.18 -7.18
N MET A 133 -5.28 -2.50 -7.23
CA MET A 133 -5.93 -3.46 -6.34
C MET A 133 -5.58 -3.21 -4.86
N SER A 134 -4.32 -2.85 -4.56
CA SER A 134 -3.90 -2.50 -3.20
C SER A 134 -4.71 -1.32 -2.63
N ILE A 135 -4.90 -0.27 -3.43
CA ILE A 135 -5.68 0.91 -3.03
C ILE A 135 -7.17 0.54 -2.88
N ILE A 136 -7.76 -0.15 -3.85
CA ILE A 136 -9.20 -0.48 -3.81
C ILE A 136 -9.52 -1.39 -2.62
N SER A 137 -8.73 -2.43 -2.39
CA SER A 137 -8.89 -3.29 -1.21
C SER A 137 -8.73 -2.52 0.11
N ALA A 138 -7.86 -1.49 0.16
CA ALA A 138 -7.73 -0.64 1.34
C ALA A 138 -9.00 0.18 1.63
N LEU A 139 -9.68 0.66 0.58
CA LEU A 139 -10.92 1.44 0.72
C LEU A 139 -12.11 0.57 1.17
N GLN A 140 -12.06 -0.73 0.90
CA GLN A 140 -13.09 -1.70 1.28
C GLN A 140 -12.93 -2.25 2.70
N VAL A 141 -11.79 -1.99 3.36
CA VAL A 141 -11.61 -2.35 4.78
C VAL A 141 -12.63 -1.58 5.62
N GLU A 142 -13.22 -2.27 6.60
CA GLU A 142 -14.28 -1.75 7.48
C GLU A 142 -13.94 -0.39 8.11
N CYS A 143 -12.67 -0.12 8.42
CA CYS A 143 -12.24 1.15 8.99
C CYS A 143 -12.42 2.35 8.07
N ILE A 144 -12.40 2.14 6.75
CA ILE A 144 -12.66 3.15 5.74
C ILE A 144 -14.10 3.07 5.25
N TYR A 145 -14.62 1.86 5.00
CA TYR A 145 -15.96 1.63 4.47
C TYR A 145 -17.06 2.25 5.35
N ARG A 146 -16.94 2.18 6.67
CA ARG A 146 -17.93 2.73 7.61
C ARG A 146 -18.00 4.26 7.66
N LEU A 147 -17.08 4.99 7.02
CA LEU A 147 -16.98 6.45 7.10
C LEU A 147 -18.07 7.17 6.26
N ARG A 148 -19.35 6.91 6.55
CA ARG A 148 -20.51 7.31 5.72
C ARG A 148 -20.51 8.78 5.29
N LEU A 149 -20.20 9.71 6.21
CA LEU A 149 -20.15 11.16 5.91
C LEU A 149 -19.03 11.53 4.92
N THR A 150 -17.93 10.79 4.94
CA THR A 150 -16.81 10.99 4.01
C THR A 150 -17.21 10.53 2.61
N TRP A 151 -17.78 9.32 2.51
CA TRP A 151 -18.28 8.76 1.26
C TRP A 151 -19.43 9.60 0.66
N SER A 152 -20.30 10.16 1.50
CA SER A 152 -21.39 11.04 1.04
C SER A 152 -20.86 12.35 0.45
N GLY A 153 -19.70 12.83 0.92
CA GLY A 153 -19.06 14.06 0.43
C GLY A 153 -18.37 13.91 -0.94
N LEU A 154 -18.21 12.69 -1.47
CA LEU A 154 -17.66 12.50 -2.80
C LEU A 154 -18.58 13.06 -3.89
N GLY A 155 -17.99 13.72 -4.88
CA GLY A 155 -18.69 14.15 -6.08
C GLY A 155 -19.21 12.97 -6.92
N HIS A 156 -20.17 13.25 -7.81
CA HIS A 156 -20.78 12.22 -8.67
C HIS A 156 -19.74 11.49 -9.53
N ARG A 157 -18.74 12.22 -10.05
CA ARG A 157 -17.68 11.67 -10.90
C ARG A 157 -16.83 10.65 -10.14
N GLU A 158 -16.35 11.01 -8.96
CA GLU A 158 -15.50 10.15 -8.12
C GLU A 158 -16.28 8.93 -7.61
N ARG A 159 -17.54 9.10 -7.19
CA ARG A 159 -18.39 7.98 -6.78
C ARG A 159 -18.63 7.00 -7.94
N ALA A 160 -18.82 7.49 -9.16
CA ALA A 160 -18.94 6.64 -10.34
C ALA A 160 -17.61 5.96 -10.72
N ALA A 161 -16.48 6.63 -10.53
CA ALA A 161 -15.16 6.03 -10.75
C ALA A 161 -14.89 4.90 -9.74
N TYR A 162 -15.18 5.12 -8.45
CA TYR A 162 -15.04 4.10 -7.41
C TYR A 162 -15.89 2.86 -7.72
N ARG A 163 -17.17 3.03 -8.08
CA ARG A 163 -18.05 1.89 -8.43
C ARG A 163 -17.49 1.03 -9.57
N ARG A 164 -16.99 1.65 -10.63
CA ARG A 164 -16.35 0.91 -11.74
C ARG A 164 -15.09 0.15 -11.31
N LEU A 165 -14.30 0.74 -10.41
CA LEU A 165 -13.11 0.09 -9.87
C LEU A 165 -13.49 -1.07 -8.95
N GLU A 166 -14.49 -0.89 -8.10
CA GLU A 166 -15.04 -1.95 -7.23
C GLU A 166 -15.61 -3.13 -8.04
N GLU A 167 -16.32 -2.84 -9.14
CA GLU A 167 -16.78 -3.86 -10.08
C GLU A 167 -15.60 -4.59 -10.76
N LEU A 168 -14.62 -3.84 -11.29
CA LEU A 168 -13.45 -4.41 -11.97
C LEU A 168 -12.64 -5.35 -11.06
N PHE A 169 -12.41 -4.95 -9.81
CA PHE A 169 -11.65 -5.69 -8.82
C PHE A 169 -12.51 -6.63 -7.94
N GLY A 170 -13.78 -6.81 -8.29
CA GLY A 170 -14.71 -7.66 -7.55
C GLY A 170 -14.34 -9.15 -7.63
N GLN A 171 -14.64 -9.91 -6.58
CA GLN A 171 -14.37 -11.35 -6.48
C GLN A 171 -15.44 -12.24 -7.17
N GLN A 172 -16.42 -11.62 -7.84
CA GLN A 172 -17.51 -12.32 -8.50
C GLN A 172 -16.98 -13.22 -9.62
N GLU A 173 -17.52 -14.43 -9.74
CA GLU A 173 -17.16 -15.40 -10.78
C GLU A 173 -15.64 -15.66 -10.86
N ASN A 174 -14.97 -15.78 -9.72
CA ASN A 174 -13.50 -15.93 -9.63
C ASN A 174 -12.76 -14.77 -10.33
N CYS A 175 -13.08 -13.55 -9.94
CA CYS A 175 -12.45 -12.32 -10.44
C CYS A 175 -12.55 -12.18 -11.98
N ARG A 176 -13.67 -12.60 -12.58
CA ARG A 176 -13.84 -12.69 -14.04
C ARG A 176 -13.44 -11.41 -14.77
N LEU A 177 -13.95 -10.27 -14.31
CA LEU A 177 -13.69 -8.97 -14.94
C LEU A 177 -12.21 -8.57 -14.89
N LEU A 178 -11.55 -8.78 -13.75
CA LEU A 178 -10.11 -8.52 -13.60
C LEU A 178 -9.29 -9.42 -14.54
N ARG A 179 -9.65 -10.70 -14.64
CA ARG A 179 -8.98 -11.66 -15.54
C ARG A 179 -9.16 -11.30 -17.01
N GLU A 180 -10.36 -10.94 -17.43
CA GLU A 180 -10.65 -10.48 -18.80
C GLU A 180 -9.90 -9.19 -19.12
N HIS A 181 -9.84 -8.24 -18.18
CA HIS A 181 -9.08 -7.01 -18.34
C HIS A 181 -7.57 -7.29 -18.45
N THR A 182 -7.04 -8.16 -17.60
CA THR A 182 -5.62 -8.57 -17.64
C THR A 182 -5.28 -9.29 -18.95
N ALA A 183 -6.18 -10.12 -19.48
CA ALA A 183 -5.98 -10.82 -20.75
C ALA A 183 -6.04 -9.90 -21.99
N SER A 184 -6.82 -8.82 -21.92
CA SER A 184 -6.99 -7.85 -23.02
C SER A 184 -5.99 -6.69 -22.97
N MET A 185 -5.20 -6.60 -21.91
CA MET A 185 -4.20 -5.56 -21.69
C MET A 185 -3.05 -5.61 -22.70
N ARG A 186 -2.67 -4.45 -23.23
CA ARG A 186 -1.43 -4.30 -24.03
C ARG A 186 -0.25 -4.06 -23.09
N LEU A 187 0.80 -4.88 -23.25
CA LEU A 187 2.05 -4.70 -22.50
C LEU A 187 2.71 -3.34 -22.85
N PRO A 188 3.42 -2.71 -21.90
CA PRO A 188 3.78 -3.21 -20.56
C PRO A 188 2.64 -3.07 -19.52
N GLY A 189 2.67 -3.90 -18.47
CA GLY A 189 1.72 -3.87 -17.35
C GLY A 189 2.18 -4.71 -16.16
N ILE A 190 1.68 -4.39 -14.96
CA ILE A 190 1.94 -5.12 -13.72
C ILE A 190 0.63 -5.78 -13.27
N PRO A 191 0.50 -7.11 -13.39
CA PRO A 191 -0.73 -7.80 -13.00
C PRO A 191 -0.87 -7.85 -11.48
N TYR A 192 -2.10 -8.03 -11.00
CA TYR A 192 -2.34 -8.43 -9.62
C TYR A 192 -1.93 -9.91 -9.45
N LEU A 193 -1.10 -10.19 -8.43
CA LEU A 193 -0.51 -11.53 -8.21
C LEU A 193 -1.31 -12.42 -7.25
N GLY A 194 -2.36 -11.88 -6.60
CA GLY A 194 -3.12 -12.62 -5.61
C GLY A 194 -4.29 -13.37 -6.23
N GLU A 195 -4.14 -14.67 -6.45
CA GLU A 195 -5.24 -15.64 -6.49
C GLU A 195 -4.89 -16.80 -5.55
#